data_AF-A0A9P5WDD5-F1
#
_entry.id   AF-A0A9P5WDD5-F1
#
_cell.length_a   1.000
_cell.length_b   1.000
_cell.length_c   1.000
_cell.angle_alpha   90.00
_cell.angle_beta   90.00
_cell.angle_gamma   90.00
#
_symmetry.space_group_name_H-M   'P 1'
#
loop_
_entity.id
_entity.type
_entity.pdbx_description
1 polymer ?
#
loop_
_entity_poly.entity_id
_entity_poly.type
_entity_poly.pdbx_seq_one_letter_code
_entity_poly.pdbx_strand_id
1 'polypeptide(L)' 'MYGPGGGYHCFAGKDASKALGKSSLKPEDCVADYSELNETERKTLDDWYIFFEKRYAIVGKTA' A
#
# COMPACT_ATOMS: atom_id res chain seq x y z
N MET A 1 -7.21 -0.44 -13.24
CA MET A 1 -6.51 0.18 -12.09
C MET A 1 -5.63 -0.83 -11.35
N TYR A 2 -6.14 -2.00 -10.94
CA TYR A 2 -5.35 -3.09 -10.30
C TYR A 2 -5.11 -4.34 -11.19
N GLY A 3 -5.72 -4.40 -12.37
CA GLY A 3 -5.55 -5.50 -13.33
C GLY A 3 -4.19 -5.48 -14.06
N PRO A 4 -3.83 -6.57 -14.76
CA PRO A 4 -2.55 -6.70 -15.46
C PRO A 4 -2.31 -5.52 -16.41
N GLY A 5 -1.19 -4.82 -16.20
CA GLY A 5 -0.82 -3.60 -16.94
C GLY A 5 -1.29 -2.26 -16.32
N GLY A 6 -2.02 -2.29 -15.20
CA GLY A 6 -2.38 -1.08 -14.44
C GLY A 6 -1.24 -0.59 -13.54
N GLY A 7 -1.13 0.73 -13.33
CA GLY A 7 -0.10 1.32 -12.45
C GLY A 7 -0.15 0.85 -10.99
N TYR A 8 -1.29 0.32 -10.54
CA TYR A 8 -1.48 -0.25 -9.19
C TYR A 8 -1.53 -1.79 -9.22
N HIS A 9 -1.15 -2.42 -10.35
CA HIS A 9 -1.11 -3.88 -10.49
C HIS A 9 -0.14 -4.53 -9.50
N CYS A 10 0.93 -3.82 -9.14
CA CYS A 10 1.91 -4.22 -8.14
C CYS A 10 1.30 -4.39 -6.72
N PHE A 11 0.19 -3.71 -6.44
CA PHE A 11 -0.54 -3.84 -5.18
C PHE A 11 -1.59 -4.97 -5.21
N ALA A 12 -1.84 -5.56 -6.37
CA ALA A 12 -2.80 -6.67 -6.48
C ALA A 12 -2.16 -7.96 -5.97
N GLY A 13 -2.68 -8.48 -4.86
CA GLY A 13 -2.28 -9.79 -4.31
C GLY A 13 -0.99 -9.79 -3.47
N LYS A 14 -0.46 -8.62 -3.12
CA LYS A 14 0.68 -8.47 -2.20
C LYS A 14 0.48 -7.31 -1.24
N ASP A 15 1.17 -7.36 -0.11
CA ASP A 15 1.13 -6.29 0.88
C ASP A 15 1.93 -5.07 0.39
N ALA A 16 1.21 -4.02 0.04
CA ALA A 16 1.74 -2.79 -0.55
C ALA A 16 2.11 -1.72 0.49
N SER A 17 2.18 -2.11 1.77
CA SER A 17 2.33 -1.18 2.89
C SER A 17 3.53 -0.24 2.70
N LYS A 18 4.74 -0.76 2.41
CA LYS A 18 5.92 0.10 2.18
C LYS A 18 5.73 1.06 1.00
N ALA A 19 5.18 0.57 -0.11
CA ALA A 19 4.96 1.36 -1.31
C ALA A 19 3.93 2.49 -1.13
N LEU A 20 2.86 2.25 -0.36
CA LEU A 20 1.88 3.28 0.01
C LEU A 20 2.52 4.38 0.86
N GLY A 21 3.32 4.01 1.86
CA GLY A 21 4.06 4.98 2.69
C GLY A 21 5.09 5.79 1.90
N LYS A 22 5.78 5.16 0.94
CA LYS A 22 6.71 5.81 0.02
C LYS A 22 6.05 6.55 -1.14
N SER A 23 4.74 6.42 -1.33
CA SER A 23 4.05 6.84 -2.54
C SER A 23 4.73 6.30 -3.83
N SER A 24 5.29 5.09 -3.75
CA SER A 24 5.96 4.41 -4.86
C SER A 24 4.99 3.43 -5.51
N LEU A 25 4.97 3.38 -6.84
CA LEU A 25 4.16 2.41 -7.62
C LEU A 25 5.04 1.27 -8.14
N LYS A 26 6.26 1.14 -7.62
CA LYS A 26 7.21 0.12 -8.07
C LYS A 26 6.90 -1.23 -7.44
N PRO A 27 6.90 -2.32 -8.22
CA PRO A 27 6.71 -3.66 -7.69
C PRO A 27 7.80 -4.08 -6.69
N GLU A 28 8.98 -3.46 -6.75
CA GLU A 28 10.10 -3.69 -5.82
C GLU A 28 9.83 -3.13 -4.41
N ASP A 29 9.08 -2.02 -4.32
CA ASP A 29 8.71 -1.41 -3.04
C ASP A 29 7.41 -2.03 -2.46
N CYS A 30 6.73 -2.92 -3.20
CA CYS A 30 5.49 -3.59 -2.79
C CYS A 30 5.79 -4.77 -1.86
N VAL A 31 6.33 -4.44 -0.70
CA VAL A 31 6.68 -5.39 0.35
C VAL A 31 5.95 -5.03 1.65
N ALA A 32 5.66 -6.07 2.43
CA ALA A 32 5.12 -5.93 3.77
C ALA A 32 6.10 -5.27 4.76
N ASP A 33 7.39 -5.18 4.40
CA ASP A 33 8.40 -4.61 5.27
C ASP A 33 8.41 -3.08 5.20
N TYR A 34 7.55 -2.46 6.00
CA TYR A 34 7.47 -1.00 6.20
C TYR A 34 8.30 -0.52 7.40
N SER A 35 9.16 -1.38 7.95
CA SER A 35 10.02 -1.08 9.10
C SER A 35 11.07 -0.02 8.80
N GLU A 36 11.49 0.09 7.54
CA GLU A 36 12.42 1.11 7.05
C GLU A 36 11.77 2.46 6.73
N LEU A 37 10.45 2.61 6.91
CA LEU A 37 9.78 3.89 6.65
C LEU A 37 10.11 4.90 7.74
N ASN A 38 10.47 6.12 7.32
CA ASN A 38 10.63 7.24 8.24
C ASN A 38 9.27 7.69 8.79
N GLU A 39 9.30 8.49 9.86
CA GLU A 39 8.10 8.97 10.55
C GLU A 39 7.12 9.70 9.61
N THR A 40 7.63 10.43 8.62
CA THR A 40 6.83 11.10 7.58
C THR A 40 6.14 10.10 6.65
N GLU A 41 6.85 9.07 6.20
CA GLU A 41 6.30 8.02 5.33
C GLU A 41 5.26 7.18 6.08
N ARG A 42 5.48 6.94 7.37
CA ARG A 42 4.52 6.27 8.27
C ARG A 42 3.23 7.06 8.43
N LYS A 43 3.32 8.39 8.50
CA LYS A 43 2.14 9.26 8.57
C LYS A 43 1.33 9.24 7.28
N THR A 44 2.03 9.22 6.13
CA THR A 44 1.39 9.03 4.81
C THR A 44 0.70 7.68 4.71
N LEU A 45 1.32 6.61 5.23
CA LEU A 45 0.72 5.28 5.29
C LEU A 45 -0.60 5.28 6.07
N ASP A 46 -0.62 5.93 7.23
CA ASP A 46 -1.80 6.02 8.09
C ASP A 46 -2.94 6.79 7.41
N ASP A 47 -2.63 7.88 6.70
CA ASP A 47 -3.60 8.64 5.92
C ASP A 47 -4.19 7.79 4.78
N TRP A 48 -3.34 7.03 4.08
CA TRP A 48 -3.78 6.04 3.09
C TRP A 48 -4.67 4.97 3.72
N TYR A 49 -4.32 4.46 4.90
CA TYR A 49 -5.12 3.46 5.62
C TYR A 49 -6.52 3.99 5.92
N ILE A 50 -6.64 5.21 6.47
CA ILE A 50 -7.93 5.86 6.74
C ILE A 50 -8.71 6.10 5.44
N PHE A 51 -8.02 6.50 4.38
CA PHE A 51 -8.65 6.71 3.07
C PHE A 51 -9.21 5.41 2.49
N PHE A 52 -8.45 4.32 2.56
CA PHE A 52 -8.91 3.00 2.11
C PHE A 52 -10.04 2.47 2.98
N GLU A 53 -9.96 2.62 4.31
CA GLU A 53 -11.01 2.21 5.25
C GLU A 53 -12.34 2.92 4.98
N LYS A 54 -12.30 4.23 4.66
CA LYS A 54 -13.52 4.99 4.33
C LYS A 54 -14.08 4.69 2.95
N ARG A 55 -13.22 4.33 1.99
CA ARG A 55 -13.59 4.23 0.57
C ARG A 55 -13.88 2.80 0.13
N TYR A 56 -13.34 1.81 0.84
CA TYR A 56 -13.49 0.40 0.56
C TYR A 56 -13.77 -0.36 1.86
N ALA A 57 -14.76 -1.25 1.82
CA ALA A 57 -15.00 -2.14 2.94
C ALA A 57 -13.79 -3.08 3.12
N ILE A 58 -13.29 -3.19 4.35
CA ILE A 58 -12.20 -4.10 4.68
C ILE A 58 -12.75 -5.53 4.54
N VAL A 59 -12.35 -6.22 3.46
CA VAL A 59 -12.80 -7.59 3.14
C VAL A 59 -11.94 -8.69 3.78
N GLY A 60 -10.88 -8.32 4.49
CA GLY A 60 -9.96 -9.24 5.15
C GLY A 60 -8.63 -8.56 5.47
N LYS A 61 -7.77 -9.27 6.22
CA LYS A 61 -6.39 -8.86 6.49
C LYS A 61 -5.45 -9.87 5.85
N THR A 62 -4.45 -9.41 5.12
CA THR A 62 -3.34 -10.25 4.68
C THR A 62 -2.55 -10.69 5.91
N ALA A 63 -2.32 -12.00 6.04
CA ALA A 63 -1.67 -12.64 7.18
C ALA A 63 -0.15 -12.58 7.11
#